data_AF-A0A9E5Y6Y7-F1
#
_entry.id   AF-A0A9E5Y6Y7-F1
#
_cell.length_a   1.000
_cell.length_b   1.000
_cell.length_c   1.000
_cell.angle_alpha   90.00
_cell.angle_beta   90.00
_cell.angle_gamma   90.00
#
_symmetry.space_group_name_H-M   'P 1'
#
loop_
_entity.id
_entity.type
_entity.pdbx_description
1 polymer ?
#
loop_
_entity_poly.entity_id
_entity_poly.type
_entity_poly.pdbx_seq_one_letter_code
_entity_poly.pdbx_strand_id
1 'polypeptide(L)'
;MMLQKDGDTIAAVATPPGPGGIGIIRLSGSKSLEILKKIFRPVKRNCPFKSHVLYYGFIRDPKTGQDVDEALCVYMKAPRTYTREDVVEIQCHSGPAVISQILELCIEEGARLAEPGEFTKRAFLNGRIDLTQAEALNELVKAQASGLSRISLKGLKGALARRINTIKEALVHCLSALEVAIDYPEEDGEILHQEQVITRLSSDVIGPIGELIRSYELGAIYRFGARVLLVGRPNAGKSSIFNALSCEERAIVTEVPGTTRDIIEKQLALRDIPVVLLDTAGIRHSPDPIEAMGIDKVREVADSADLFLWVIDPVQGLGAEEEEVLRLLSAYDTKKCLIVINKLDMLEEAERDLVIESLLQRLRAMLPGEDEPHVCLVSARTGQGMEELTQAIYDILTSREDSSEIDVAPNLRQKEILQRAHEALVRAREGLQMGLSPEIVAIDLRQALDFLGEITGETVTEDILDHIFSSFCLGK
;
A
#
# COMPACT_ATOMS: atom_id res chain seq x y z
N MET A 1 -7.73 25.20 -15.61
CA MET A 1 -7.49 24.67 -16.97
C MET A 1 -6.17 25.27 -17.45
N MET A 2 -5.05 24.70 -17.00
CA MET A 2 -3.71 25.16 -17.38
C MET A 2 -3.26 24.42 -18.64
N LEU A 3 -2.77 25.21 -19.60
CA LEU A 3 -2.31 24.77 -20.91
C LEU A 3 -1.10 23.83 -20.77
N GLN A 4 -1.26 22.60 -21.26
CA GLN A 4 -0.14 21.72 -21.62
C GLN A 4 0.87 22.51 -22.48
N LYS A 5 2.16 22.18 -22.37
CA LYS A 5 3.10 22.46 -23.47
C LYS A 5 2.53 21.78 -24.73
N ASP A 6 1.94 22.56 -25.63
CA ASP A 6 1.27 22.05 -26.83
C ASP A 6 2.18 21.07 -27.61
N GLY A 7 1.75 19.81 -27.69
CA GLY A 7 2.14 18.88 -28.76
C GLY A 7 3.52 18.22 -28.69
N ASP A 8 4.15 18.12 -27.51
CA ASP A 8 5.34 17.25 -27.37
C ASP A 8 4.94 15.76 -27.32
N THR A 9 5.79 14.90 -27.88
CA THR A 9 5.66 13.45 -27.78
C THR A 9 6.74 12.92 -26.88
N ILE A 10 6.36 12.15 -25.87
CA ILE A 10 7.29 11.48 -24.96
C ILE A 10 7.49 10.02 -25.34
N ALA A 11 8.66 9.49 -25.03
CA ALA A 11 9.01 8.08 -25.19
C ALA A 11 9.74 7.55 -23.95
N ALA A 12 9.46 6.31 -23.56
CA ALA A 12 10.20 5.59 -22.53
C ALA A 12 10.07 4.08 -22.66
N VAL A 13 10.96 3.35 -22.00
CA VAL A 13 10.85 1.90 -21.80
C VAL A 13 9.78 1.64 -20.74
N ALA A 14 8.76 0.86 -21.06
CA ALA A 14 7.62 0.55 -20.20
C ALA A 14 7.73 -0.80 -19.46
N THR A 15 8.75 -1.60 -19.79
CA THR A 15 9.07 -2.88 -19.13
C THR A 15 10.22 -2.72 -18.13
N PRO A 16 10.28 -3.56 -17.07
CA PRO A 16 11.42 -3.56 -16.15
C PRO A 16 12.76 -3.77 -16.86
N PRO A 17 13.86 -3.19 -16.34
CA PRO A 17 15.19 -3.43 -16.89
C PRO A 17 15.64 -4.88 -16.65
N GLY A 18 16.44 -5.41 -17.57
CA GLY A 18 17.03 -6.75 -17.46
C GLY A 18 16.63 -7.70 -18.60
N PRO A 19 17.26 -8.88 -18.65
CA PRO A 19 17.00 -9.86 -19.71
C PRO A 19 15.61 -10.48 -19.55
N GLY A 20 14.78 -10.37 -20.58
CA GLY A 20 13.46 -10.97 -20.69
C GLY A 20 13.10 -11.39 -22.13
N GLY A 21 11.92 -11.94 -22.34
CA GLY A 21 11.47 -12.29 -23.70
C GLY A 21 11.12 -11.07 -24.55
N ILE A 22 10.54 -10.03 -23.94
CA ILE A 22 9.95 -8.87 -24.61
C ILE A 22 10.31 -7.60 -23.83
N GLY A 23 10.68 -6.54 -24.54
CA GLY A 23 10.72 -5.18 -24.02
C GLY A 23 9.71 -4.30 -24.75
N ILE A 24 9.16 -3.31 -24.04
CA ILE A 24 8.16 -2.41 -24.61
C ILE A 24 8.69 -0.98 -24.55
N ILE A 25 8.67 -0.30 -25.70
CA ILE A 25 8.89 1.16 -25.78
C ILE A 25 7.56 1.81 -26.08
N ARG A 26 7.16 2.75 -25.22
CA ARG A 26 5.89 3.45 -25.31
C ARG A 26 6.13 4.90 -25.71
N LEU A 27 5.35 5.39 -26.67
CA LEU A 27 5.26 6.80 -27.05
C LEU A 27 3.87 7.34 -26.74
N SER A 28 3.77 8.61 -26.29
CA SER A 28 2.50 9.33 -26.10
C SER A 28 2.63 10.77 -26.58
N GLY A 29 1.64 11.26 -27.33
CA GLY A 29 1.57 12.63 -27.85
C GLY A 29 1.20 12.68 -29.34
N SER A 30 1.05 13.89 -29.89
CA SER A 30 0.52 14.09 -31.25
C SER A 30 1.41 13.55 -32.37
N LYS A 31 2.71 13.33 -32.14
CA LYS A 31 3.66 12.80 -33.14
C LYS A 31 3.87 11.29 -33.05
N SER A 32 3.22 10.59 -32.11
CA SER A 32 3.46 9.14 -31.87
C SER A 32 3.30 8.30 -33.14
N LEU A 33 2.23 8.50 -33.91
CA LEU A 33 2.01 7.78 -35.16
C LEU A 33 2.98 8.20 -36.28
N GLU A 34 3.36 9.47 -36.32
CA GLU A 34 4.33 9.96 -37.30
C GLU A 34 5.69 9.29 -37.09
N ILE A 35 6.18 9.28 -35.84
CA ILE A 35 7.44 8.63 -35.47
C ILE A 35 7.41 7.15 -35.84
N LEU A 36 6.33 6.43 -35.46
CA LEU A 36 6.18 5.02 -35.80
C LEU A 36 6.31 4.78 -37.31
N LYS A 37 5.65 5.60 -38.15
CA LYS A 37 5.69 5.43 -39.61
C LYS A 37 7.09 5.63 -40.22
N LYS A 38 7.96 6.39 -39.56
CA LYS A 38 9.34 6.62 -40.01
C LYS A 38 10.26 5.44 -39.67
N ILE A 39 10.10 4.88 -38.46
CA ILE A 39 11.00 3.85 -37.94
C ILE A 39 10.51 2.41 -38.13
N PHE A 40 9.21 2.19 -38.40
CA PHE A 40 8.64 0.84 -38.52
C PHE A 40 8.28 0.49 -39.96
N ARG A 41 8.80 -0.65 -40.41
CA ARG A 41 8.52 -1.24 -41.72
C ARG A 41 7.62 -2.47 -41.57
N PRO A 42 6.30 -2.35 -41.84
CA PRO A 42 5.39 -3.49 -41.76
C PRO A 42 5.70 -4.52 -42.87
N VAL A 43 5.56 -5.81 -42.53
CA VAL A 43 5.71 -6.89 -43.54
C VAL A 43 4.60 -6.83 -44.59
N LYS A 44 3.37 -6.50 -44.16
CA LYS A 44 2.26 -6.24 -45.09
C LYS A 44 2.38 -4.83 -45.68
N ARG A 45 2.47 -4.74 -47.01
CA ARG A 45 2.54 -3.46 -47.75
C ARG A 45 1.38 -2.51 -47.44
N ASN A 46 0.17 -3.03 -47.25
CA ASN A 46 -0.97 -2.23 -46.84
C ASN A 46 -1.10 -2.25 -45.32
N CYS A 47 -0.57 -1.22 -44.67
CA CYS A 47 -0.63 -1.02 -43.22
C CYS A 47 -1.28 0.33 -42.91
N PRO A 48 -2.61 0.38 -42.74
CA PRO A 48 -3.31 1.62 -42.43
C PRO A 48 -3.08 2.13 -41.01
N PHE A 49 -2.38 1.37 -40.15
CA PHE A 49 -2.24 1.64 -38.72
C PHE A 49 -3.61 1.92 -38.06
N LYS A 50 -4.52 0.94 -38.13
CA LYS A 50 -5.80 1.01 -37.42
C LYS A 50 -5.53 0.98 -35.91
N SER A 51 -6.31 1.78 -35.19
CA SER A 51 -6.25 1.87 -33.74
C SER A 51 -6.50 0.49 -33.09
N HIS A 52 -5.70 0.12 -32.08
CA HIS A 52 -5.80 -1.13 -31.31
C HIS A 52 -5.63 -2.41 -32.16
N VAL A 53 -4.85 -2.35 -33.23
CA VAL A 53 -4.47 -3.51 -34.05
C VAL A 53 -2.97 -3.69 -33.99
N LEU A 54 -2.52 -4.93 -33.75
CA LEU A 54 -1.11 -5.29 -33.77
C LEU A 54 -0.62 -5.48 -35.21
N TYR A 55 0.56 -4.93 -35.48
CA TYR A 55 1.25 -5.01 -36.75
C TYR A 55 2.63 -5.62 -36.57
N TYR A 56 2.97 -6.56 -37.45
CA TYR A 56 4.25 -7.24 -37.48
C TYR A 56 5.16 -6.64 -38.57
N GLY A 57 6.43 -6.44 -38.22
CA GLY A 57 7.41 -5.77 -39.08
C GLY A 57 8.79 -5.65 -38.46
N PHE A 58 9.60 -4.78 -39.04
CA PHE A 58 10.97 -4.52 -38.61
C PHE A 58 11.10 -3.05 -38.20
N ILE A 59 11.76 -2.79 -37.08
CA ILE A 59 12.25 -1.46 -36.74
C ILE A 59 13.52 -1.21 -37.54
N ARG A 60 13.60 -0.06 -38.19
CA ARG A 60 14.65 0.30 -39.12
C ARG A 60 15.10 1.72 -38.87
N ASP A 61 16.41 1.93 -38.86
CA ASP A 61 16.99 3.27 -38.81
C ASP A 61 16.71 3.99 -40.15
N PRO A 62 16.02 5.14 -40.14
CA PRO A 62 15.68 5.86 -41.36
C PRO A 62 16.89 6.52 -42.04
N LYS A 63 17.99 6.78 -41.30
CA LYS A 63 19.22 7.38 -41.85
C LYS A 63 20.08 6.35 -42.57
N THR A 64 20.27 5.18 -41.97
CA THR A 64 21.16 4.14 -42.51
C THR A 64 20.41 3.09 -43.34
N GLY A 65 19.10 2.93 -43.13
CA GLY A 65 18.33 1.84 -43.70
C GLY A 65 18.72 0.47 -43.14
N GLN A 66 19.34 0.38 -41.97
CA GLN A 66 19.63 -0.90 -41.32
C GLN A 66 18.47 -1.32 -40.41
N ASP A 67 18.11 -2.61 -40.46
CA ASP A 67 17.11 -3.17 -39.57
C ASP A 67 17.74 -3.34 -38.17
N VAL A 68 17.04 -2.85 -37.16
CA VAL A 68 17.45 -2.88 -35.75
C VAL A 68 16.89 -4.12 -35.07
N ASP A 69 15.59 -4.36 -35.23
CA ASP A 69 14.92 -5.54 -34.64
C ASP A 69 13.64 -5.91 -35.38
N GLU A 70 13.23 -7.16 -35.21
CA GLU A 70 11.91 -7.67 -35.56
C GLU A 70 10.92 -7.39 -34.41
N ALA A 71 9.81 -6.72 -34.68
CA ALA A 71 8.93 -6.20 -33.64
C ALA A 71 7.43 -6.29 -33.98
N LEU A 72 6.62 -6.26 -32.93
CA LEU A 72 5.18 -6.00 -33.01
C LEU A 72 4.91 -4.56 -32.57
N CYS A 73 4.13 -3.82 -33.36
CA CYS A 73 3.75 -2.45 -33.04
C CYS A 73 2.23 -2.32 -32.95
N VAL A 74 1.76 -1.52 -31.99
CA VAL A 74 0.35 -1.12 -31.89
C VAL A 74 0.27 0.40 -31.84
N TYR A 75 -0.63 0.94 -32.65
CA TYR A 75 -1.06 2.33 -32.54
C TYR A 75 -2.42 2.38 -31.88
N MET A 76 -2.58 3.25 -30.89
CA MET A 76 -3.83 3.52 -30.20
C MET A 76 -4.15 5.00 -30.36
N LYS A 77 -5.27 5.29 -31.03
CA LYS A 77 -5.74 6.65 -31.29
C LYS A 77 -6.48 7.23 -30.07
N ALA A 78 -6.21 8.49 -29.74
CA ALA A 78 -6.95 9.27 -28.75
C ALA A 78 -8.48 9.27 -29.01
N PRO A 79 -9.32 9.38 -27.97
CA PRO A 79 -8.99 9.43 -26.53
C PRO A 79 -8.94 8.04 -25.87
N ARG A 80 -9.06 6.95 -26.64
CA ARG A 80 -9.13 5.57 -26.11
C ARG A 80 -7.73 5.02 -25.81
N THR A 81 -6.97 5.73 -24.98
CA THR A 81 -5.57 5.42 -24.67
C THR A 81 -5.27 5.73 -23.22
N TYR A 82 -4.18 5.15 -22.67
CA TYR A 82 -3.79 5.36 -21.28
C TYR A 82 -3.64 6.84 -20.91
N THR A 83 -3.04 7.65 -21.79
CA THR A 83 -2.86 9.10 -21.55
C THR A 83 -4.02 9.95 -22.07
N ARG A 84 -4.99 9.38 -22.79
CA ARG A 84 -5.97 10.07 -23.66
C ARG A 84 -5.37 10.80 -24.87
N GLU A 85 -4.08 10.68 -25.10
CA GLU A 85 -3.39 11.17 -26.31
C GLU A 85 -3.20 10.02 -27.33
N ASP A 86 -2.63 10.30 -28.50
CA ASP A 86 -2.20 9.25 -29.41
C ASP A 86 -1.01 8.49 -28.81
N VAL A 87 -1.12 7.17 -28.70
CA VAL A 87 -0.12 6.28 -28.09
C VAL A 87 0.36 5.26 -29.11
N VAL A 88 1.66 4.98 -29.09
CA VAL A 88 2.28 3.86 -29.81
C VAL A 88 3.01 2.98 -28.81
N GLU A 89 2.90 1.67 -28.95
CA GLU A 89 3.76 0.71 -28.24
C GLU A 89 4.50 -0.17 -29.24
N ILE A 90 5.82 -0.26 -29.07
CA ILE A 90 6.74 -1.09 -29.83
C ILE A 90 7.16 -2.23 -28.91
N GLN A 91 6.80 -3.46 -29.27
CA GLN A 91 7.15 -4.69 -28.56
C GLN A 91 8.29 -5.37 -29.34
N CYS A 92 9.49 -5.32 -28.78
CA CYS A 92 10.73 -5.80 -29.38
C CYS A 92 11.42 -6.79 -28.44
N HIS A 93 12.55 -7.35 -28.85
CA HIS A 93 13.39 -8.14 -27.96
C HIS A 93 13.92 -7.25 -26.82
N SER A 94 13.98 -7.78 -25.60
CA SER A 94 14.34 -7.02 -24.39
C SER A 94 15.84 -6.72 -24.24
N GLY A 95 16.66 -7.09 -25.23
CA GLY A 95 18.10 -6.89 -25.20
C GLY A 95 18.45 -5.42 -24.92
N PRO A 96 19.29 -5.10 -23.91
CA PRO A 96 19.55 -3.71 -23.53
C PRO A 96 20.02 -2.83 -24.69
N ALA A 97 20.83 -3.40 -25.61
CA ALA A 97 21.30 -2.70 -26.81
C ALA A 97 20.13 -2.39 -27.78
N VAL A 98 19.24 -3.36 -28.01
CA VAL A 98 18.07 -3.21 -28.90
C VAL A 98 17.12 -2.14 -28.35
N ILE A 99 16.78 -2.23 -27.06
CA ILE A 99 15.89 -1.28 -26.40
C ILE A 99 16.46 0.15 -26.44
N SER A 100 17.75 0.30 -26.14
CA SER A 100 18.42 1.61 -26.17
C SER A 100 18.41 2.19 -27.58
N GLN A 101 18.74 1.38 -28.60
CA GLN A 101 18.77 1.82 -29.99
C GLN A 101 17.38 2.23 -30.51
N ILE A 102 16.33 1.46 -30.21
CA ILE A 102 14.96 1.82 -30.64
C ILE A 102 14.48 3.08 -29.91
N LEU A 103 14.81 3.24 -28.62
CA LEU A 103 14.47 4.46 -27.87
C LEU A 103 15.19 5.68 -28.43
N GLU A 104 16.49 5.56 -28.76
CA GLU A 104 17.27 6.62 -29.43
C GLU A 104 16.63 6.99 -30.77
N LEU A 105 16.24 6.03 -31.61
CA LEU A 105 15.52 6.29 -32.86
C LEU A 105 14.23 7.07 -32.62
N CYS A 106 13.46 6.75 -31.57
CA CYS A 106 12.25 7.51 -31.24
C CYS A 106 12.58 8.97 -30.90
N ILE A 107 13.67 9.20 -30.15
CA ILE A 107 14.11 10.55 -29.76
C ILE A 107 14.60 11.35 -30.97
N GLU A 108 15.43 10.73 -31.82
CA GLU A 108 15.93 11.35 -33.05
C GLU A 108 14.81 11.76 -34.01
N GLU A 109 13.72 11.01 -34.04
CA GLU A 109 12.55 11.30 -34.89
C GLU A 109 11.54 12.28 -34.25
N GLY A 110 11.86 12.83 -33.08
CA GLY A 110 11.15 13.97 -32.48
C GLY A 110 10.40 13.68 -31.19
N ALA A 111 10.62 12.52 -30.55
CA ALA A 111 10.20 12.31 -29.17
C ALA A 111 11.21 12.94 -28.18
N ARG A 112 10.74 13.23 -26.97
CA ARG A 112 11.58 13.51 -25.79
C ARG A 112 11.53 12.31 -24.85
N LEU A 113 12.58 12.08 -24.08
CA LEU A 113 12.52 11.10 -22.98
C LEU A 113 11.46 11.53 -21.95
N ALA A 114 10.57 10.60 -21.57
CA ALA A 114 9.57 10.86 -20.54
C ALA A 114 10.22 11.08 -19.16
N GLU A 115 9.66 11.98 -18.37
CA GLU A 115 9.98 12.12 -16.95
C GLU A 115 9.35 10.99 -16.14
N PRO A 116 9.83 10.70 -14.91
CA PRO A 116 9.21 9.73 -14.01
C PRO A 116 7.72 10.06 -13.77
N GLY A 117 6.83 9.08 -13.96
CA GLY A 117 5.39 9.26 -13.77
C GLY A 117 4.68 10.08 -14.85
N GLU A 118 5.38 10.54 -15.90
CA GLU A 118 4.81 11.50 -16.85
C GLU A 118 3.60 10.93 -17.63
N PHE A 119 3.57 9.63 -17.94
CA PHE A 119 2.40 9.05 -18.62
C PHE A 119 1.16 9.08 -17.72
N THR A 120 1.31 8.73 -16.44
CA THR A 120 0.23 8.76 -15.45
C THR A 120 -0.19 10.21 -15.18
N LYS A 121 0.78 11.15 -15.09
CA LYS A 121 0.51 12.60 -14.96
C LYS A 121 -0.34 13.10 -16.14
N ARG A 122 -0.01 12.72 -17.38
CA ARG A 122 -0.83 13.07 -18.56
C ARG A 122 -2.22 12.43 -18.52
N ALA A 123 -2.33 11.19 -18.06
CA ALA A 123 -3.63 10.53 -17.87
C ALA A 123 -4.51 11.30 -16.87
N PHE A 124 -3.92 11.79 -15.78
CA PHE A 124 -4.58 12.64 -14.79
C PHE A 124 -5.00 13.99 -15.37
N LEU A 125 -4.06 14.73 -15.98
CA LEU A 125 -4.32 16.05 -16.57
C LEU A 125 -5.38 16.02 -17.68
N ASN A 126 -5.44 14.92 -18.44
CA ASN A 126 -6.45 14.73 -19.48
C ASN A 126 -7.79 14.19 -18.92
N GLY A 127 -7.93 14.09 -17.59
CA GLY A 127 -9.16 13.70 -16.89
C GLY A 127 -9.55 12.23 -17.06
N ARG A 128 -8.59 11.34 -17.37
CA ARG A 128 -8.84 9.89 -17.44
C ARG A 128 -8.95 9.27 -16.06
N ILE A 129 -8.10 9.73 -15.15
CA ILE A 129 -7.98 9.26 -13.77
C ILE A 129 -7.91 10.48 -12.84
N ASP A 130 -8.37 10.34 -11.61
CA ASP A 130 -8.11 11.30 -10.54
C ASP A 130 -6.80 10.98 -9.79
N LEU A 131 -6.40 11.84 -8.85
CA LEU A 131 -5.15 11.67 -8.11
C LEU A 131 -5.15 10.42 -7.21
N THR A 132 -6.30 10.06 -6.64
CA THR A 132 -6.42 8.84 -5.81
C THR A 132 -6.22 7.59 -6.65
N GLN A 133 -6.73 7.57 -7.88
CA GLN A 133 -6.54 6.46 -8.82
C GLN A 133 -5.09 6.37 -9.30
N ALA A 134 -4.42 7.50 -9.51
CA ALA A 134 -3.00 7.54 -9.84
C ALA A 134 -2.14 6.96 -8.70
N GLU A 135 -2.38 7.39 -7.45
CA GLU A 135 -1.67 6.85 -6.28
C GLU A 135 -1.94 5.35 -6.09
N ALA A 136 -3.19 4.90 -6.27
CA ALA A 136 -3.54 3.49 -6.21
C ALA A 136 -2.84 2.66 -7.30
N LEU A 137 -2.61 3.22 -8.49
CA LEU A 137 -1.82 2.56 -9.53
C LEU A 137 -0.37 2.35 -9.09
N ASN A 138 0.26 3.35 -8.47
CA ASN A 138 1.65 3.23 -7.97
C ASN A 138 1.76 2.11 -6.93
N GLU A 139 0.79 2.02 -6.05
CA GLU A 139 0.75 0.99 -5.00
C GLU A 139 0.51 -0.40 -5.55
N LEU A 140 -0.38 -0.55 -6.53
CA LEU A 140 -0.63 -1.82 -7.21
C LEU A 140 0.65 -2.39 -7.82
N VAL A 141 1.52 -1.52 -8.33
CA VAL A 141 2.79 -1.89 -8.95
C VAL A 141 3.84 -2.29 -7.91
N LYS A 142 3.80 -1.67 -6.73
CA LYS A 142 4.71 -1.94 -5.60
C LYS A 142 4.21 -3.07 -4.68
N ALA A 143 2.99 -3.56 -4.88
CA ALA A 143 2.37 -4.54 -4.00
C ALA A 143 3.16 -5.85 -3.94
N GLN A 144 3.59 -6.20 -2.72
CA GLN A 144 4.37 -7.41 -2.43
C GLN A 144 3.50 -8.59 -1.95
N ALA A 145 2.29 -8.29 -1.47
CA ALA A 145 1.29 -9.26 -1.05
C ALA A 145 -0.05 -9.00 -1.75
N SER A 146 -0.91 -10.02 -1.80
CA SER A 146 -2.20 -9.96 -2.51
C SER A 146 -3.19 -8.96 -1.91
N GLY A 147 -3.09 -8.66 -0.61
CA GLY A 147 -4.00 -7.76 0.09
C GLY A 147 -3.90 -6.32 -0.41
N LEU A 148 -2.67 -5.77 -0.49
CA LEU A 148 -2.47 -4.44 -1.07
C LEU A 148 -2.91 -4.40 -2.53
N SER A 149 -2.60 -5.44 -3.32
CA SER A 149 -3.05 -5.53 -4.72
C SER A 149 -4.58 -5.44 -4.84
N ARG A 150 -5.32 -6.12 -3.96
CA ARG A 150 -6.79 -6.06 -3.90
C ARG A 150 -7.29 -4.66 -3.56
N ILE A 151 -6.75 -4.02 -2.53
CA ILE A 151 -7.13 -2.66 -2.10
C ILE A 151 -6.81 -1.65 -3.21
N SER A 152 -5.59 -1.69 -3.77
CA SER A 152 -5.16 -0.80 -4.85
C SER A 152 -5.95 -1.00 -6.14
N LEU A 153 -6.39 -2.22 -6.47
CA LEU A 153 -7.30 -2.46 -7.61
C LEU A 153 -8.67 -1.78 -7.42
N LYS A 154 -9.22 -1.81 -6.20
CA LYS A 154 -10.46 -1.09 -5.88
C LYS A 154 -10.25 0.43 -5.92
N GLY A 155 -9.12 0.91 -5.41
CA GLY A 155 -8.68 2.30 -5.51
C GLY A 155 -8.58 2.77 -6.96
N LEU A 156 -7.94 1.99 -7.82
CA LEU A 156 -7.83 2.25 -9.26
C LEU A 156 -9.20 2.29 -9.97
N LYS A 157 -10.15 1.47 -9.51
CA LYS A 157 -11.56 1.53 -9.96
C LYS A 157 -12.35 2.72 -9.39
N GLY A 158 -11.69 3.62 -8.66
CA GLY A 158 -12.26 4.87 -8.12
C GLY A 158 -13.08 4.68 -6.85
N ALA A 159 -12.84 3.62 -6.05
CA ALA A 159 -13.60 3.39 -4.82
C ALA A 159 -13.41 4.51 -3.80
N LEU A 160 -12.17 4.98 -3.58
CA LEU A 160 -11.88 6.11 -2.69
C LEU A 160 -12.47 7.42 -3.22
N ALA A 161 -12.23 7.74 -4.49
CA ALA A 161 -12.78 8.93 -5.13
C ALA A 161 -14.31 9.01 -5.03
N ARG A 162 -15.03 7.91 -5.27
CA ARG A 162 -16.49 7.87 -5.09
C ARG A 162 -16.89 8.20 -3.66
N ARG A 163 -16.24 7.60 -2.65
CA ARG A 163 -16.54 7.86 -1.24
C ARG A 163 -16.28 9.32 -0.85
N ILE A 164 -15.18 9.90 -1.32
CA ILE A 164 -14.87 11.32 -1.11
C ILE A 164 -15.90 12.22 -1.80
N ASN A 165 -16.27 11.92 -3.05
CA ASN A 165 -17.25 12.71 -3.78
C ASN A 165 -18.63 12.70 -3.11
N THR A 166 -19.08 11.56 -2.59
CA THR A 166 -20.31 11.48 -1.79
C THR A 166 -20.24 12.37 -0.54
N ILE A 167 -19.10 12.37 0.17
CA ILE A 167 -18.88 13.25 1.33
C ILE A 167 -18.88 14.73 0.91
N LYS A 168 -18.25 15.06 -0.23
CA LYS A 168 -18.23 16.42 -0.78
C LYS A 168 -19.64 16.89 -1.16
N GLU A 169 -20.45 16.04 -1.78
CA GLU A 169 -21.85 16.34 -2.11
C GLU A 169 -22.64 16.68 -0.84
N ALA A 170 -22.53 15.86 0.22
CA ALA A 170 -23.17 16.12 1.51
C ALA A 170 -22.68 17.43 2.15
N LEU A 171 -21.38 17.71 2.07
CA LEU A 171 -20.79 18.96 2.56
C LEU A 171 -21.29 20.19 1.78
N VAL A 172 -21.39 20.09 0.45
CA VAL A 172 -21.95 21.14 -0.41
C VAL A 172 -23.40 21.42 -0.04
N HIS A 173 -24.21 20.40 0.24
CA HIS A 173 -25.58 20.61 0.73
C HIS A 173 -25.63 21.35 2.06
N CYS A 174 -24.71 21.07 2.99
CA CYS A 174 -24.59 21.80 4.25
C CYS A 174 -24.17 23.26 4.02
N LEU A 175 -23.24 23.50 3.08
CA LEU A 175 -22.80 24.84 2.73
C LEU A 175 -23.93 25.64 2.08
N SER A 176 -24.64 25.08 1.10
CA SER A 176 -25.78 25.74 0.43
C SER A 176 -26.86 26.16 1.42
N ALA A 177 -27.11 25.35 2.46
CA ALA A 177 -28.00 25.70 3.54
C ALA A 177 -27.53 26.97 4.29
N LEU A 178 -26.25 27.06 4.63
CA LEU A 178 -25.71 28.26 5.28
C LEU A 178 -25.71 29.49 4.36
N GLU A 179 -25.41 29.34 3.06
CA GLU A 179 -25.43 30.47 2.12
C GLU A 179 -26.83 31.11 2.02
N VAL A 180 -27.90 30.30 2.01
CA VAL A 180 -29.29 30.83 2.02
C VAL A 180 -29.54 31.65 3.29
N ALA A 181 -29.07 31.19 4.44
CA ALA A 181 -29.20 31.91 5.70
C ALA A 181 -28.38 33.22 5.75
N ILE A 182 -27.28 33.30 4.98
CA ILE A 182 -26.46 34.51 4.85
C ILE A 182 -27.13 35.54 3.93
N ASP A 183 -27.65 35.08 2.78
CA ASP A 183 -28.22 35.97 1.75
C ASP A 183 -29.60 36.54 2.16
N TYR A 184 -30.38 35.84 2.99
CA TYR A 184 -31.74 36.20 3.37
C TYR A 184 -31.95 36.24 4.90
N PRO A 185 -31.29 37.15 5.64
CA PRO A 185 -31.37 37.18 7.11
C PRO A 185 -32.73 37.65 7.67
N GLU A 186 -33.57 38.30 6.85
CA GLU A 186 -34.88 38.85 7.24
C GLU A 186 -36.06 37.90 6.96
N GLU A 187 -35.83 36.81 6.21
CA GLU A 187 -36.83 35.78 5.99
C GLU A 187 -36.85 34.81 7.18
N ASP A 188 -37.62 35.14 8.23
CA ASP A 188 -37.92 34.30 9.41
C ASP A 188 -38.56 32.91 9.07
N GLY A 189 -38.58 32.50 7.79
CA GLY A 189 -39.52 31.51 7.23
C GLY A 189 -38.94 30.19 6.72
N GLU A 190 -37.62 30.06 6.58
CA GLU A 190 -36.97 28.75 6.39
C GLU A 190 -35.73 28.69 7.27
N ILE A 191 -35.95 28.70 8.60
CA ILE A 191 -34.93 28.24 9.54
C ILE A 191 -34.61 26.81 9.13
N LEU A 192 -33.57 26.63 8.31
CA LEU A 192 -32.79 25.41 8.30
C LEU A 192 -32.51 25.15 9.76
N HIS A 193 -33.23 24.17 10.34
CA HIS A 193 -33.05 23.85 11.74
C HIS A 193 -31.56 23.61 11.91
N GLN A 194 -30.88 24.50 12.61
CA GLN A 194 -29.43 24.45 12.79
C GLN A 194 -29.02 23.06 13.30
N GLU A 195 -29.91 22.44 14.08
CA GLU A 195 -29.89 21.03 14.47
C GLU A 195 -29.86 20.03 13.30
N GLN A 196 -30.65 20.21 12.23
CA GLN A 196 -30.60 19.39 11.02
C GLN A 196 -29.26 19.52 10.29
N VAL A 197 -28.72 20.74 10.16
CA VAL A 197 -27.39 20.96 9.55
C VAL A 197 -26.30 20.30 10.39
N ILE A 198 -26.33 20.50 11.71
CA ILE A 198 -25.41 19.86 12.66
C ILE A 198 -25.49 18.32 12.56
N THR A 199 -26.72 17.78 12.48
CA THR A 199 -26.96 16.34 12.38
C THR A 199 -26.35 15.78 11.10
N ARG A 200 -26.67 16.37 9.93
CA ARG A 200 -26.12 15.95 8.63
C ARG A 200 -24.60 16.10 8.57
N LEU A 201 -24.08 17.22 9.04
CA LEU A 201 -22.63 17.45 9.12
C LEU A 201 -21.95 16.36 9.96
N SER A 202 -22.58 15.93 11.06
CA SER A 202 -22.05 14.89 11.94
C SER A 202 -22.15 13.49 11.32
N SER A 203 -23.30 13.12 10.77
CA SER A 203 -23.57 11.76 10.27
C SER A 203 -23.03 11.50 8.88
N ASP A 204 -23.14 12.48 7.98
CA ASP A 204 -22.93 12.27 6.53
C ASP A 204 -21.55 12.77 6.07
N VAL A 205 -20.87 13.56 6.91
CA VAL A 205 -19.55 14.14 6.60
C VAL A 205 -18.49 13.75 7.62
N ILE A 206 -18.64 14.16 8.88
CA ILE A 206 -17.61 13.93 9.93
C ILE A 206 -17.45 12.43 10.22
N GLY A 207 -18.55 11.70 10.42
CA GLY A 207 -18.52 10.24 10.66
C GLY A 207 -17.77 9.47 9.57
N PRO A 208 -18.17 9.60 8.29
CA PRO A 208 -17.51 8.94 7.16
C PRO A 208 -16.03 9.32 6.98
N ILE A 209 -15.65 10.56 7.25
CA ILE A 209 -14.23 10.96 7.25
C ILE A 209 -13.48 10.26 8.39
N GLY A 210 -14.07 10.20 9.59
CA GLY A 210 -13.49 9.49 10.72
C GLY A 210 -13.28 8.00 10.44
N GLU A 211 -14.20 7.35 9.73
CA GLU A 211 -14.05 5.96 9.27
C GLU A 211 -12.87 5.80 8.29
N LEU A 212 -12.72 6.70 7.32
CA LEU A 212 -11.58 6.70 6.40
C LEU A 212 -10.25 6.90 7.12
N ILE A 213 -10.20 7.79 8.12
CA ILE A 213 -9.00 8.01 8.92
C ILE A 213 -8.64 6.74 9.71
N ARG A 214 -9.64 6.06 10.32
CA ARG A 214 -9.41 4.80 11.05
C ARG A 214 -8.95 3.67 10.13
N SER A 215 -9.48 3.60 8.91
CA SER A 215 -9.09 2.54 7.96
C SER A 215 -7.64 2.65 7.46
N TYR A 216 -6.96 3.78 7.72
CA TYR A 216 -5.53 3.91 7.43
C TYR A 216 -4.67 2.91 8.20
N GLU A 217 -4.92 2.70 9.50
CA GLU A 217 -4.05 1.84 10.32
C GLU A 217 -4.01 0.42 9.78
N LEU A 218 -5.20 -0.10 9.43
CA LEU A 218 -5.31 -1.40 8.81
C LEU A 218 -4.74 -1.42 7.39
N GLY A 219 -4.95 -0.36 6.60
CA GLY A 219 -4.29 -0.19 5.31
C GLY A 219 -2.76 -0.10 5.38
N ALA A 220 -2.20 0.42 6.48
CA ALA A 220 -0.77 0.52 6.72
C ALA A 220 -0.16 -0.87 6.89
N ILE A 221 -0.86 -1.80 7.57
CA ILE A 221 -0.45 -3.21 7.67
C ILE A 221 -0.37 -3.86 6.28
N TYR A 222 -1.35 -3.63 5.41
CA TYR A 222 -1.27 -4.14 4.03
C TYR A 222 -0.17 -3.50 3.20
N ARG A 223 0.14 -2.21 3.42
CA ARG A 223 1.11 -1.45 2.62
C ARG A 223 2.56 -1.66 3.05
N PHE A 224 2.82 -1.64 4.34
CA PHE A 224 4.15 -1.67 4.94
C PHE A 224 4.46 -3.00 5.63
N GLY A 225 3.43 -3.79 5.93
CA GLY A 225 3.55 -5.05 6.62
C GLY A 225 3.62 -4.89 8.12
N ALA A 226 3.97 -6.00 8.78
CA ALA A 226 4.19 -6.05 10.22
C ALA A 226 5.50 -6.77 10.55
N ARG A 227 6.10 -6.41 11.68
CA ARG A 227 7.31 -7.04 12.22
C ARG A 227 6.94 -8.01 13.33
N VAL A 228 7.26 -9.28 13.14
CA VAL A 228 6.92 -10.36 14.06
C VAL A 228 8.21 -10.93 14.66
N LEU A 229 8.37 -10.75 15.98
CA LEU A 229 9.57 -11.15 16.71
C LEU A 229 9.37 -12.47 17.45
N LEU A 230 10.22 -13.46 17.18
CA LEU A 230 10.24 -14.71 17.92
C LEU A 230 11.07 -14.57 19.20
N VAL A 231 10.42 -14.78 20.34
CA VAL A 231 11.02 -14.75 21.68
C VAL A 231 10.77 -16.07 22.41
N GLY A 232 11.61 -16.38 23.40
CA GLY A 232 11.55 -17.64 24.13
C GLY A 232 12.92 -18.19 24.45
N ARG A 233 12.98 -19.18 25.34
CA ARG A 233 14.25 -19.76 25.80
C ARG A 233 15.07 -20.43 24.69
N PRO A 234 16.38 -20.67 24.91
CA PRO A 234 17.18 -21.54 24.04
C PRO A 234 16.50 -22.90 23.83
N ASN A 235 16.57 -23.42 22.60
CA ASN A 235 15.98 -24.71 22.23
C ASN A 235 14.45 -24.83 22.39
N ALA A 236 13.68 -23.77 22.68
CA ALA A 236 12.21 -23.80 22.66
C ALA A 236 11.62 -24.16 21.27
N GLY A 237 12.45 -24.10 20.22
CA GLY A 237 12.06 -24.37 18.84
C GLY A 237 11.68 -23.12 18.05
N LYS A 238 12.19 -21.94 18.45
CA LYS A 238 12.06 -20.67 17.71
C LYS A 238 12.48 -20.82 16.25
N SER A 239 13.70 -21.32 16.00
CA SER A 239 14.20 -21.49 14.63
C SER A 239 13.43 -22.56 13.84
N SER A 240 12.81 -23.54 14.52
CA SER A 240 11.89 -24.49 13.87
C SER A 240 10.61 -23.82 13.41
N ILE A 241 9.98 -22.99 14.25
CA ILE A 241 8.80 -22.18 13.87
C ILE A 241 9.17 -21.18 12.78
N PHE A 242 10.29 -20.47 12.93
CA PHE A 242 10.80 -19.55 11.93
C PHE A 242 10.90 -20.21 10.56
N ASN A 243 11.53 -21.38 10.49
CA ASN A 243 11.67 -22.14 9.25
C ASN A 243 10.33 -22.70 8.73
N ALA A 244 9.44 -23.18 9.61
CA ALA A 244 8.13 -23.68 9.22
C ALA A 244 7.28 -22.59 8.55
N LEU A 245 7.10 -21.44 9.23
CA LEU A 245 6.40 -20.26 8.68
C LEU A 245 7.07 -19.77 7.38
N SER A 246 8.39 -19.80 7.34
CA SER A 246 9.20 -19.39 6.20
C SER A 246 9.11 -20.29 4.97
N CYS A 247 8.66 -21.54 5.12
CA CYS A 247 8.56 -22.53 4.06
C CYS A 247 7.12 -22.69 3.54
N GLU A 248 6.14 -22.52 4.41
CA GLU A 248 4.71 -22.53 4.04
C GLU A 248 4.32 -21.24 3.31
N GLU A 249 4.91 -20.11 3.69
CA GLU A 249 4.61 -18.81 3.10
C GLU A 249 5.59 -18.41 1.99
N ARG A 250 5.08 -17.63 1.03
CA ARG A 250 5.86 -17.20 -0.13
C ARG A 250 6.89 -16.15 0.31
N ALA A 251 8.17 -16.44 0.06
CA ALA A 251 9.23 -15.46 0.22
C ALA A 251 8.98 -14.27 -0.73
N ILE A 252 9.05 -13.06 -0.18
CA ILE A 252 8.98 -11.83 -0.97
C ILE A 252 10.38 -11.51 -1.45
N VAL A 253 10.57 -11.40 -2.76
CA VAL A 253 11.85 -10.95 -3.34
C VAL A 253 11.83 -9.44 -3.38
N THR A 254 12.78 -8.81 -2.68
CA THR A 254 13.02 -7.36 -2.78
C THR A 254 14.43 -7.11 -3.30
N GLU A 255 14.57 -6.07 -4.13
CA GLU A 255 15.84 -5.68 -4.76
C GLU A 255 16.75 -4.86 -3.82
N VAL A 256 16.53 -4.89 -2.49
CA VAL A 256 17.34 -4.11 -1.55
C VAL A 256 18.48 -4.98 -0.99
N PRO A 257 19.71 -4.86 -1.51
CA PRO A 257 20.86 -5.52 -0.89
C PRO A 257 21.31 -4.77 0.38
N GLY A 258 21.52 -5.53 1.46
CA GLY A 258 22.20 -5.09 2.70
C GLY A 258 21.25 -4.49 3.75
N THR A 259 21.46 -4.60 5.06
CA THR A 259 22.69 -4.78 5.85
C THR A 259 22.32 -5.10 7.31
N THR A 260 22.81 -6.22 7.86
CA THR A 260 23.52 -6.35 9.17
C THR A 260 23.65 -7.85 9.50
N ARG A 261 24.81 -8.26 10.02
CA ARG A 261 25.21 -9.68 10.15
C ARG A 261 24.65 -10.41 11.38
N ASP A 262 23.76 -9.79 12.14
CA ASP A 262 23.45 -10.23 13.53
C ASP A 262 21.97 -10.57 13.81
N ILE A 263 21.04 -10.31 12.89
CA ILE A 263 19.62 -10.67 13.02
C ILE A 263 19.20 -11.43 11.76
N ILE A 264 18.59 -12.60 11.92
CA ILE A 264 17.99 -13.32 10.81
C ILE A 264 16.60 -12.71 10.57
N GLU A 265 16.52 -11.88 9.54
CA GLU A 265 15.27 -11.31 9.06
C GLU A 265 14.82 -12.05 7.81
N LYS A 266 13.53 -12.39 7.73
CA LYS A 266 12.94 -12.93 6.51
C LYS A 266 11.62 -12.24 6.18
N GLN A 267 11.56 -11.71 4.97
CA GLN A 267 10.36 -11.12 4.39
C GLN A 267 9.52 -12.24 3.75
N LEU A 268 8.28 -12.37 4.19
CA LEU A 268 7.32 -13.32 3.64
C LEU A 268 5.95 -12.68 3.50
N ALA A 269 5.13 -13.21 2.61
CA ALA A 269 3.72 -12.86 2.55
C ALA A 269 2.96 -13.85 3.45
N LEU A 270 2.51 -13.40 4.63
CA LEU A 270 1.67 -14.21 5.51
C LEU A 270 0.22 -13.96 5.11
N ARG A 271 -0.47 -14.97 4.58
CA ARG A 271 -1.78 -14.77 3.92
C ARG A 271 -1.72 -13.69 2.82
N ASP A 272 -2.38 -12.55 3.05
CA ASP A 272 -2.43 -11.41 2.13
C ASP A 272 -1.74 -10.15 2.65
N ILE A 273 -1.00 -10.25 3.79
CA ILE A 273 -0.19 -9.17 4.37
C ILE A 273 1.32 -9.46 4.24
N PRO A 274 2.16 -8.45 3.98
CA PRO A 274 3.61 -8.60 4.08
C PRO A 274 4.04 -8.67 5.55
N VAL A 275 4.94 -9.59 5.89
CA VAL A 275 5.45 -9.77 7.25
C VAL A 275 6.96 -9.91 7.22
N VAL A 276 7.63 -9.25 8.16
CA VAL A 276 9.05 -9.45 8.46
C VAL A 276 9.15 -10.32 9.71
N LEU A 277 9.54 -11.58 9.53
CA LEU A 277 9.87 -12.46 10.65
C LEU A 277 11.28 -12.17 11.15
N LEU A 278 11.44 -12.05 12.46
CA LEU A 278 12.69 -11.74 13.15
C LEU A 278 13.01 -12.88 14.13
N ASP A 279 14.14 -13.57 13.96
CA ASP A 279 14.62 -14.59 14.92
C ASP A 279 15.71 -14.04 15.84
N THR A 280 15.43 -14.04 17.15
CA THR A 280 16.38 -13.66 18.20
C THR A 280 17.51 -14.68 18.39
N ALA A 281 17.37 -15.92 17.89
CA ALA A 281 18.40 -16.95 18.00
C ALA A 281 19.70 -16.59 17.24
N GLY A 282 19.63 -15.75 16.20
CA GLY A 282 20.80 -15.25 15.46
C GLY A 282 21.71 -14.30 16.26
N ILE A 283 21.21 -13.71 17.35
CA ILE A 283 21.92 -12.72 18.16
C ILE A 283 22.94 -13.38 19.11
N ARG A 284 22.92 -14.72 19.27
CA ARG A 284 23.83 -15.46 20.16
C ARG A 284 24.60 -16.55 19.43
N HIS A 285 25.67 -16.17 18.73
CA HIS A 285 26.77 -17.08 18.41
C HIS A 285 28.13 -16.35 18.46
N SER A 286 28.55 -15.92 19.66
CA SER A 286 29.98 -15.73 19.94
C SER A 286 30.26 -16.16 21.39
N PRO A 287 31.25 -17.02 21.67
CA PRO A 287 31.50 -17.61 22.99
C PRO A 287 32.24 -16.68 23.97
N ASP A 288 32.09 -15.36 23.83
CA ASP A 288 32.83 -14.35 24.62
C ASP A 288 31.95 -13.70 25.71
N PRO A 289 32.52 -13.25 26.85
CA PRO A 289 31.83 -12.81 28.05
C PRO A 289 31.21 -11.39 27.96
N ILE A 290 30.63 -11.04 26.81
CA ILE A 290 29.93 -9.77 26.55
C ILE A 290 28.42 -10.03 26.45
N GLU A 291 27.81 -10.56 27.52
CA GLU A 291 26.38 -10.87 27.58
C GLU A 291 25.48 -9.64 27.79
N ALA A 292 26.03 -8.47 28.13
CA ALA A 292 25.26 -7.23 28.27
C ALA A 292 24.81 -6.63 26.93
N MET A 293 25.58 -6.80 25.85
CA MET A 293 25.26 -6.25 24.52
C MET A 293 24.11 -6.99 23.81
N GLY A 294 23.84 -8.25 24.18
CA GLY A 294 22.76 -9.04 23.59
C GLY A 294 21.36 -8.60 24.04
N ILE A 295 21.22 -8.09 25.26
CA ILE A 295 19.92 -7.64 25.81
C ILE A 295 19.51 -6.30 25.20
N ASP A 296 20.42 -5.35 25.10
CA ASP A 296 20.11 -4.03 24.52
C ASP A 296 19.75 -4.15 23.03
N LYS A 297 20.42 -5.05 22.29
CA LYS A 297 20.09 -5.33 20.90
C LYS A 297 18.74 -6.05 20.74
N VAL A 298 18.40 -6.99 21.63
CA VAL A 298 17.08 -7.61 21.65
C VAL A 298 15.99 -6.57 21.99
N ARG A 299 16.27 -5.60 22.86
CA ARG A 299 15.36 -4.48 23.16
C ARG A 299 15.16 -3.58 21.94
N GLU A 300 16.23 -3.19 21.25
CA GLU A 300 16.12 -2.39 20.02
C GLU A 300 15.24 -3.07 18.95
N VAL A 301 15.38 -4.39 18.78
CA VAL A 301 14.52 -5.14 17.86
C VAL A 301 13.09 -5.24 18.39
N ALA A 302 12.91 -5.49 19.69
CA ALA A 302 11.61 -5.58 20.35
C ALA A 302 10.81 -4.26 20.27
N ASP A 303 11.48 -3.11 20.37
CA ASP A 303 10.85 -1.78 20.20
C ASP A 303 10.26 -1.59 18.80
N SER A 304 10.82 -2.28 17.80
CA SER A 304 10.32 -2.27 16.42
C SER A 304 9.29 -3.35 16.12
N ALA A 305 8.94 -4.22 17.09
CA ALA A 305 8.06 -5.36 16.84
C ALA A 305 6.58 -4.98 16.98
N ASP A 306 5.77 -5.41 16.01
CA ASP A 306 4.32 -5.26 16.04
C ASP A 306 3.64 -6.43 16.77
N LEU A 307 4.26 -7.61 16.74
CA LEU A 307 3.80 -8.83 17.41
C LEU A 307 4.98 -9.64 17.94
N PHE A 308 4.84 -10.13 19.18
CA PHE A 308 5.75 -11.07 19.80
C PHE A 308 5.17 -12.50 19.72
N LEU A 309 5.94 -13.43 19.17
CA LEU A 309 5.67 -14.86 19.25
C LEU A 309 6.47 -15.46 20.39
N TRP A 310 5.83 -15.66 21.53
CA TRP A 310 6.49 -16.26 22.68
C TRP A 310 6.42 -17.79 22.62
N VAL A 311 7.53 -18.38 22.17
CA VAL A 311 7.66 -19.83 21.98
C VAL A 311 8.03 -20.52 23.30
N ILE A 312 7.20 -21.46 23.72
CA ILE A 312 7.36 -22.25 24.93
C ILE A 312 7.41 -23.73 24.55
N ASP A 313 8.36 -24.46 25.14
CA ASP A 313 8.42 -25.92 25.02
C ASP A 313 7.82 -26.55 26.30
N PRO A 314 6.69 -27.27 26.18
CA PRO A 314 5.90 -27.76 27.30
C PRO A 314 6.63 -28.85 28.08
N VAL A 315 7.61 -29.54 27.49
CA VAL A 315 8.35 -30.63 28.15
C VAL A 315 9.23 -30.11 29.28
N GLN A 316 9.83 -28.92 29.13
CA GLN A 316 10.63 -28.32 30.22
C GLN A 316 9.82 -27.32 31.07
N GLY A 317 8.59 -26.99 30.67
CA GLY A 317 7.70 -26.09 31.43
C GLY A 317 8.21 -24.66 31.54
N LEU A 318 7.69 -23.91 32.54
CA LEU A 318 8.10 -22.53 32.87
C LEU A 318 9.14 -22.53 34.00
N GLY A 319 10.28 -21.90 33.76
CA GLY A 319 11.35 -21.66 34.73
C GLY A 319 11.90 -20.22 34.66
N ALA A 320 13.15 -20.04 35.09
CA ALA A 320 13.77 -18.72 35.22
C ALA A 320 13.97 -17.99 33.88
N GLU A 321 14.22 -18.72 32.79
CA GLU A 321 14.36 -18.13 31.44
C GLU A 321 13.02 -17.58 30.92
N GLU A 322 11.90 -18.23 31.25
CA GLU A 322 10.56 -17.71 30.92
C GLU A 322 10.23 -16.44 31.71
N GLU A 323 10.68 -16.33 32.97
CA GLU A 323 10.55 -15.10 33.77
C GLU A 323 11.37 -13.93 33.17
N GLU A 324 12.51 -14.21 32.54
CA GLU A 324 13.28 -13.19 31.80
C GLU A 324 12.55 -12.71 30.55
N VAL A 325 11.96 -13.62 29.77
CA VAL A 325 11.15 -13.26 28.60
C VAL A 325 9.92 -12.47 29.02
N LEU A 326 9.25 -12.85 30.11
CA LEU A 326 8.13 -12.09 30.67
C LEU A 326 8.56 -10.68 31.11
N ARG A 327 9.73 -10.53 31.73
CA ARG A 327 10.27 -9.21 32.09
C ARG A 327 10.51 -8.35 30.85
N LEU A 328 11.03 -8.92 29.76
CA LEU A 328 11.15 -8.21 28.48
C LEU A 328 9.78 -7.79 27.95
N LEU A 329 8.82 -8.72 27.91
CA LEU A 329 7.47 -8.49 27.38
C LEU A 329 6.65 -7.52 28.24
N SER A 330 6.94 -7.41 29.54
CA SER A 330 6.23 -6.51 30.45
C SER A 330 6.37 -5.01 30.12
N ALA A 331 7.36 -4.66 29.29
CA ALA A 331 7.53 -3.30 28.77
C ALA A 331 6.58 -2.97 27.60
N TYR A 332 5.88 -3.97 27.04
CA TYR A 332 5.06 -3.84 25.85
C TYR A 332 3.59 -4.22 26.12
N ASP A 333 2.69 -3.84 25.21
CA ASP A 333 1.27 -4.17 25.29
C ASP A 333 1.07 -5.70 25.20
N THR A 334 0.38 -6.28 26.18
CA THR A 334 0.10 -7.72 26.25
C THR A 334 -0.74 -8.20 25.07
N LYS A 335 -1.53 -7.32 24.43
CA LYS A 335 -2.30 -7.63 23.21
C LYS A 335 -1.41 -7.92 22.00
N LYS A 336 -0.15 -7.52 22.05
CA LYS A 336 0.87 -7.80 21.03
C LYS A 336 1.66 -9.08 21.31
N CYS A 337 1.18 -9.96 22.20
CA CYS A 337 1.86 -11.21 22.51
C CYS A 337 0.98 -12.42 22.18
N LEU A 338 1.48 -13.28 21.30
CA LEU A 338 0.91 -14.59 21.00
C LEU A 338 1.80 -15.69 21.60
N ILE A 339 1.23 -16.49 22.50
CA ILE A 339 1.95 -17.60 23.11
C ILE A 339 1.87 -18.81 22.18
N VAL A 340 3.02 -19.42 21.90
CA VAL A 340 3.13 -20.56 21.00
C VAL A 340 3.72 -21.73 21.77
N ILE A 341 2.88 -22.69 22.17
CA ILE A 341 3.32 -23.91 22.82
C ILE A 341 3.75 -24.90 21.73
N ASN A 342 5.04 -25.04 21.53
CA ASN A 342 5.66 -25.82 20.45
C ASN A 342 6.04 -27.23 20.90
N LYS A 343 6.41 -28.11 19.96
CA LYS A 343 6.83 -29.50 20.21
C LYS A 343 5.75 -30.41 20.79
N LEU A 344 4.49 -30.22 20.40
CA LEU A 344 3.40 -31.13 20.81
C LEU A 344 3.66 -32.61 20.45
N ASP A 345 4.49 -32.87 19.44
CA ASP A 345 4.91 -34.22 19.04
C ASP A 345 5.72 -34.96 20.12
N MET A 346 6.26 -34.23 21.10
CA MET A 346 7.01 -34.79 22.22
C MET A 346 6.13 -35.16 23.41
N LEU A 347 4.85 -34.77 23.42
CA LEU A 347 3.89 -35.13 24.47
C LEU A 347 3.07 -36.36 24.06
N GLU A 348 3.03 -37.36 24.94
CA GLU A 348 2.13 -38.50 24.79
C GLU A 348 0.67 -38.04 24.86
N GLU A 349 -0.22 -38.62 24.05
CA GLU A 349 -1.63 -38.21 23.96
C GLU A 349 -2.34 -38.26 25.32
N ALA A 350 -2.00 -39.24 26.16
CA ALA A 350 -2.62 -39.42 27.47
C ALA A 350 -2.24 -38.32 28.49
N GLU A 351 -1.11 -37.65 28.32
CA GLU A 351 -0.59 -36.64 29.24
C GLU A 351 -0.70 -35.21 28.68
N ARG A 352 -0.91 -35.08 27.37
CA ARG A 352 -0.93 -33.80 26.65
C ARG A 352 -1.89 -32.80 27.27
N ASP A 353 -3.15 -33.17 27.44
CA ASP A 353 -4.18 -32.23 27.92
C ASP A 353 -3.88 -31.73 29.34
N LEU A 354 -3.41 -32.62 30.22
CA LEU A 354 -3.04 -32.29 31.60
C LEU A 354 -1.85 -31.32 31.66
N VAL A 355 -0.81 -31.59 30.86
CA VAL A 355 0.39 -30.73 30.79
C VAL A 355 0.05 -29.35 30.25
N ILE A 356 -0.75 -29.29 29.17
CA ILE A 356 -1.17 -28.02 28.56
C ILE A 356 -2.06 -27.23 29.52
N GLU A 357 -3.04 -27.87 30.16
CA GLU A 357 -3.93 -27.19 31.12
C GLU A 357 -3.15 -26.62 32.31
N SER A 358 -2.20 -27.38 32.87
CA SER A 358 -1.32 -26.91 33.94
C SER A 358 -0.45 -25.72 33.50
N LEU A 359 0.10 -25.78 32.28
CA LEU A 359 0.92 -24.71 31.71
C LEU A 359 0.10 -23.43 31.51
N LEU A 360 -1.10 -23.54 30.94
CA LEU A 360 -2.02 -22.42 30.73
C LEU A 360 -2.44 -21.78 32.05
N GLN A 361 -2.72 -22.58 33.08
CA GLN A 361 -3.07 -22.07 34.40
C GLN A 361 -1.92 -21.24 35.01
N ARG A 362 -0.67 -21.71 34.87
CA ARG A 362 0.51 -20.96 35.32
C ARG A 362 0.72 -19.68 34.51
N LEU A 363 0.57 -19.72 33.19
CA LEU A 363 0.68 -18.54 32.33
C LEU A 363 -0.34 -17.47 32.68
N ARG A 364 -1.60 -17.85 32.91
CA ARG A 364 -2.66 -16.95 33.37
C ARG A 364 -2.32 -16.28 34.70
N ALA A 365 -1.63 -16.97 35.60
CA ALA A 365 -1.19 -16.40 36.88
C ALA A 365 0.01 -15.45 36.73
N MET A 366 0.81 -15.58 35.67
CA MET A 366 2.03 -14.78 35.45
C MET A 366 1.79 -13.56 34.55
N LEU A 367 0.79 -13.59 33.67
CA LEU A 367 0.51 -12.51 32.73
C LEU A 367 -0.37 -11.43 33.38
N PRO A 368 0.01 -10.15 33.29
CA PRO A 368 -0.80 -9.05 33.81
C PRO A 368 -2.00 -8.77 32.87
N GLY A 369 -3.22 -8.97 33.36
CA GLY A 369 -4.46 -8.62 32.63
C GLY A 369 -5.68 -9.44 33.04
N GLU A 370 -6.88 -8.94 32.74
CA GLU A 370 -8.14 -9.70 32.87
C GLU A 370 -8.47 -10.51 31.60
N ASP A 371 -7.84 -10.18 30.46
CA ASP A 371 -8.07 -10.85 29.18
C ASP A 371 -7.31 -12.19 29.10
N GLU A 372 -7.95 -13.18 28.46
CA GLU A 372 -7.36 -14.49 28.26
C GLU A 372 -6.23 -14.42 27.22
N PRO A 373 -5.02 -14.95 27.51
CA PRO A 373 -3.91 -14.87 26.58
C PRO A 373 -4.21 -15.64 25.29
N HIS A 374 -3.82 -15.08 24.15
CA HIS A 374 -3.87 -15.80 22.89
C HIS A 374 -2.81 -16.92 22.90
N VAL A 375 -3.25 -18.16 22.72
CA VAL A 375 -2.36 -19.33 22.74
C VAL A 375 -2.60 -20.21 21.51
N CYS A 376 -1.52 -20.60 20.85
CA CYS A 376 -1.51 -21.60 19.78
C CYS A 376 -0.70 -22.83 20.22
N LEU A 377 -1.26 -24.01 19.97
CA LEU A 377 -0.61 -25.29 20.22
C LEU A 377 -0.05 -25.81 18.89
N VAL A 378 1.26 -26.02 18.79
CA VAL A 378 1.91 -26.40 17.52
C VAL A 378 2.99 -27.48 17.67
N SER A 379 3.25 -28.19 16.58
CA SER A 379 4.52 -28.86 16.37
C SER A 379 5.12 -28.37 15.05
N ALA A 380 6.10 -27.48 15.14
CA ALA A 380 6.83 -26.99 13.97
C ALA A 380 7.58 -28.12 13.23
N ARG A 381 7.78 -29.28 13.87
CA ARG A 381 8.43 -30.44 13.25
C ARG A 381 7.47 -31.23 12.37
N THR A 382 6.22 -31.42 12.82
CA THR A 382 5.22 -32.20 12.08
C THR A 382 4.31 -31.33 11.21
N GLY A 383 4.28 -30.02 11.43
CA GLY A 383 3.37 -29.08 10.79
C GLY A 383 2.01 -28.95 11.50
N GLN A 384 1.76 -29.74 12.56
CA GLN A 384 0.50 -29.66 13.31
C GLN A 384 0.34 -28.28 13.95
N GLY A 385 -0.83 -27.65 13.79
CA GLY A 385 -1.14 -26.36 14.42
C GLY A 385 -0.58 -25.13 13.69
N MET A 386 0.21 -25.32 12.63
CA MET A 386 0.89 -24.21 11.94
C MET A 386 -0.08 -23.30 11.18
N GLU A 387 -1.12 -23.87 10.59
CA GLU A 387 -2.17 -23.09 9.91
C GLU A 387 -2.97 -22.24 10.91
N GLU A 388 -3.29 -22.80 12.09
CA GLU A 388 -3.95 -22.08 13.17
C GLU A 388 -3.06 -20.97 13.75
N LEU A 389 -1.74 -21.22 13.86
CA LEU A 389 -0.77 -20.19 14.23
C LEU A 389 -0.72 -19.06 13.20
N THR A 390 -0.65 -19.40 11.92
CA THR A 390 -0.68 -18.42 10.81
C THR A 390 -1.96 -17.59 10.87
N GLN A 391 -3.12 -18.21 11.10
CA GLN A 391 -4.38 -17.48 11.25
C GLN A 391 -4.40 -16.57 12.48
N ALA A 392 -3.90 -17.05 13.63
CA ALA A 392 -3.85 -16.24 14.85
C ALA A 392 -2.93 -15.02 14.70
N ILE A 393 -1.78 -15.18 14.04
CA ILE A 393 -0.88 -14.05 13.71
C ILE A 393 -1.63 -13.03 12.85
N TYR A 394 -2.30 -13.50 11.80
CA TYR A 394 -3.07 -12.65 10.90
C TYR A 394 -4.18 -11.88 11.64
N ASP A 395 -4.97 -12.57 12.47
CA ASP A 395 -6.10 -11.98 13.20
C ASP A 395 -5.65 -10.93 14.23
N ILE A 396 -4.53 -11.17 14.93
CA ILE A 396 -3.99 -10.21 15.90
C ILE A 396 -3.46 -8.98 15.18
N LEU A 397 -2.68 -9.16 14.12
CA LEU A 397 -2.14 -8.05 13.34
C LEU A 397 -3.25 -7.21 12.71
N THR A 398 -4.32 -7.83 12.23
CA THR A 398 -5.49 -7.14 11.64
C THR A 398 -6.54 -6.71 12.67
N SER A 399 -6.27 -6.88 13.98
CA SER A 399 -7.15 -6.48 15.09
C SER A 399 -8.55 -7.10 15.07
N ARG A 400 -8.74 -8.27 14.44
CA ARG A 400 -10.04 -8.94 14.21
C ARG A 400 -11.12 -8.09 13.53
N GLU A 401 -10.82 -6.87 13.08
CA GLU A 401 -11.73 -6.16 12.18
C GLU A 401 -11.78 -6.99 10.91
N ASP A 402 -12.96 -7.52 10.59
CA ASP A 402 -13.17 -8.45 9.49
C ASP A 402 -12.47 -7.90 8.23
N SER A 403 -11.35 -8.50 7.87
CA SER A 403 -10.51 -8.13 6.71
C SER A 403 -11.26 -8.20 5.36
N SER A 404 -12.49 -8.71 5.38
CA SER A 404 -13.47 -8.66 4.30
C SER A 404 -14.01 -7.24 4.04
N GLU A 405 -13.90 -6.29 4.98
CA GLU A 405 -14.51 -4.95 4.88
C GLU A 405 -13.59 -3.83 4.39
N ILE A 406 -12.26 -4.02 4.29
CA ILE A 406 -11.42 -2.98 3.70
C ILE A 406 -11.57 -3.01 2.17
N ASP A 407 -12.52 -2.22 1.72
CA ASP A 407 -12.70 -1.87 0.33
C ASP A 407 -11.76 -0.73 -0.07
N VAL A 408 -11.42 0.14 0.89
CA VAL A 408 -10.66 1.38 0.67
C VAL A 408 -9.87 1.74 1.93
N ALA A 409 -8.58 2.02 1.76
CA ALA A 409 -7.73 2.61 2.79
C ALA A 409 -6.92 3.77 2.19
N PRO A 410 -6.90 4.96 2.85
CA PRO A 410 -6.08 6.07 2.38
C PRO A 410 -4.57 5.78 2.55
N ASN A 411 -3.75 6.51 1.81
CA ASN A 411 -2.31 6.63 2.10
C ASN A 411 -2.02 7.72 3.13
N LEU A 412 -0.74 7.89 3.52
CA LEU A 412 -0.36 8.85 4.56
C LEU A 412 -0.76 10.29 4.18
N ARG A 413 -0.45 10.72 2.95
CA ARG A 413 -0.83 12.05 2.42
C ARG A 413 -2.34 12.25 2.51
N GLN A 414 -3.10 11.26 2.05
CA GLN A 414 -4.57 11.30 2.07
C GLN A 414 -5.10 11.34 3.51
N LYS A 415 -4.54 10.56 4.44
CA LYS A 415 -4.89 10.59 5.87
C LYS A 415 -4.64 11.96 6.48
N GLU A 416 -3.47 12.57 6.24
CA GLU A 416 -3.14 13.90 6.77
C GLU A 416 -4.11 14.97 6.26
N ILE A 417 -4.47 14.93 4.98
CA ILE A 417 -5.47 15.84 4.42
C ILE A 417 -6.86 15.57 5.01
N LEU A 418 -7.26 14.30 5.17
CA LEU A 418 -8.52 13.93 5.83
C LEU A 418 -8.57 14.41 7.28
N GLN A 419 -7.47 14.34 8.03
CA GLN A 419 -7.38 14.84 9.40
C GLN A 419 -7.58 16.36 9.45
N ARG A 420 -6.93 17.12 8.56
CA ARG A 420 -7.13 18.57 8.44
C ARG A 420 -8.57 18.93 8.07
N ALA A 421 -9.18 18.18 7.14
CA ALA A 421 -10.59 18.33 6.80
C ALA A 421 -11.49 18.03 8.00
N HIS A 422 -11.22 16.94 8.72
CA HIS A 422 -11.96 16.57 9.93
C HIS A 422 -11.88 17.65 11.01
N GLU A 423 -10.69 18.20 11.28
CA GLU A 423 -10.51 19.30 12.23
C GLU A 423 -11.32 20.54 11.84
N ALA A 424 -11.31 20.94 10.56
CA ALA A 424 -12.11 22.06 10.08
C ALA A 424 -13.63 21.81 10.25
N LEU A 425 -14.09 20.60 9.94
CA LEU A 425 -15.50 20.23 10.08
C LEU A 425 -15.94 20.17 11.55
N VAL A 426 -15.08 19.71 12.45
CA VAL A 426 -15.35 19.73 13.90
C VAL A 426 -15.49 21.16 14.40
N ARG A 427 -14.58 22.07 14.00
CA ARG A 427 -14.71 23.51 14.32
C ARG A 427 -16.01 24.11 13.79
N ALA A 428 -16.38 23.81 12.54
CA ALA A 428 -17.63 24.27 11.96
C ALA A 428 -18.86 23.79 12.77
N ARG A 429 -18.88 22.51 13.15
CA ARG A 429 -19.94 21.92 13.97
C ARG A 429 -20.03 22.58 15.35
N GLU A 430 -18.90 22.78 16.02
CA GLU A 430 -18.83 23.46 17.32
C GLU A 430 -19.29 24.92 17.20
N GLY A 431 -18.89 25.61 16.14
CA GLY A 431 -19.33 26.96 15.83
C GLY A 431 -20.85 27.06 15.68
N LEU A 432 -21.47 26.10 14.99
CA LEU A 432 -22.93 26.00 14.93
C LEU A 432 -23.53 25.73 16.30
N GLN A 433 -22.97 24.84 17.12
CA GLN A 433 -23.51 24.56 18.46
C GLN A 433 -23.41 25.76 19.41
N MET A 434 -22.38 26.60 19.24
CA MET A 434 -22.17 27.83 20.02
C MET A 434 -22.98 29.03 19.48
N GLY A 435 -23.70 28.87 18.37
CA GLY A 435 -24.49 29.96 17.77
C GLY A 435 -23.64 31.05 17.11
N LEU A 436 -22.46 30.70 16.55
CA LEU A 436 -21.67 31.63 15.75
C LEU A 436 -22.41 32.05 14.47
N SER A 437 -22.02 33.20 13.91
CA SER A 437 -22.56 33.68 12.63
C SER A 437 -22.34 32.63 11.51
N PRO A 438 -23.35 32.35 10.66
CA PRO A 438 -23.23 31.45 9.52
C PRO A 438 -22.04 31.76 8.60
N GLU A 439 -21.67 33.04 8.45
CA GLU A 439 -20.51 33.47 7.66
C GLU A 439 -19.18 32.87 8.19
N ILE A 440 -19.02 32.83 9.51
CA ILE A 440 -17.81 32.31 10.16
C ILE A 440 -17.75 30.79 9.95
N VAL A 441 -18.87 30.10 10.13
CA VAL A 441 -18.97 28.65 9.93
C VAL A 441 -18.71 28.27 8.47
N ALA A 442 -19.24 29.05 7.51
CA ALA A 442 -19.06 28.80 6.09
C ALA A 442 -17.58 28.79 5.66
N ILE A 443 -16.71 29.57 6.32
CA ILE A 443 -15.27 29.57 6.06
C ILE A 443 -14.66 28.19 6.35
N ASP A 444 -14.96 27.59 7.50
CA ASP A 444 -14.45 26.26 7.87
C ASP A 444 -14.99 25.16 6.94
N LEU A 445 -16.27 25.25 6.52
CA LEU A 445 -16.85 24.29 5.56
C LEU A 445 -16.21 24.40 4.17
N ARG A 446 -15.97 25.62 3.67
CA ARG A 446 -15.26 25.84 2.39
C ARG A 446 -13.83 25.31 2.47
N GLN A 447 -13.13 25.57 3.57
CA GLN A 447 -11.78 25.03 3.80
C GLN A 447 -11.76 23.50 3.80
N ALA A 448 -12.74 22.85 4.45
CA ALA A 448 -12.86 21.40 4.41
C ALA A 448 -13.10 20.87 2.99
N LEU A 449 -13.93 21.56 2.20
CA LEU A 449 -14.20 21.20 0.80
C LEU A 449 -12.92 21.31 -0.06
N ASP A 450 -12.11 22.35 0.16
CA ASP A 450 -10.82 22.53 -0.53
C ASP A 450 -9.85 21.38 -0.21
N PHE A 451 -9.77 20.96 1.07
CA PHE A 451 -8.96 19.81 1.48
C PHE A 451 -9.45 18.51 0.83
N LEU A 452 -10.76 18.26 0.78
CA LEU A 452 -11.29 17.09 0.08
C LEU A 452 -11.01 17.13 -1.43
N GLY A 453 -11.01 18.32 -2.04
CA GLY A 453 -10.57 18.53 -3.43
C GLY A 453 -9.07 18.25 -3.64
N GLU A 454 -8.24 18.45 -2.62
CA GLU A 454 -6.80 18.19 -2.67
C GLU A 454 -6.50 16.68 -2.77
N ILE A 455 -7.40 15.86 -2.23
CA ILE A 455 -7.29 14.41 -2.31
C ILE A 455 -7.58 13.92 -3.73
N THR A 456 -8.64 14.41 -4.37
CA THR A 456 -9.04 14.02 -5.74
C THR A 456 -8.17 14.68 -6.81
N GLY A 457 -7.48 15.77 -6.49
CA GLY A 457 -6.61 16.49 -7.42
C GLY A 457 -7.23 17.77 -8.01
N GLU A 458 -8.41 18.18 -7.54
CA GLU A 458 -9.15 19.34 -8.08
C GLU A 458 -8.53 20.69 -7.64
N THR A 459 -7.97 20.76 -6.43
CA THR A 459 -7.43 21.98 -5.81
C THR A 459 -5.91 21.92 -5.61
N VAL A 460 -5.23 20.95 -6.23
CA VAL A 460 -3.80 20.67 -6.02
C VAL A 460 -2.91 21.60 -6.86
N THR A 461 -1.80 22.05 -6.28
CA THR A 461 -0.77 22.86 -6.96
C THR A 461 0.17 21.99 -7.82
N GLU A 462 0.77 22.59 -8.85
CA GLU A 462 1.67 21.89 -9.77
C GLU A 462 2.86 21.20 -9.06
N ASP A 463 3.49 21.88 -8.10
CA ASP A 463 4.63 21.35 -7.34
C ASP A 463 4.29 20.05 -6.57
N ILE A 464 3.07 19.93 -6.07
CA ILE A 464 2.61 18.73 -5.34
C ILE A 464 2.40 17.58 -6.34
N LEU A 465 1.85 17.87 -7.52
CA LEU A 465 1.71 16.87 -8.58
C LEU A 465 3.08 16.35 -8.99
N ASP A 466 4.06 17.23 -9.19
CA ASP A 466 5.42 16.85 -9.54
C ASP A 466 6.07 15.97 -8.47
N HIS A 467 5.91 16.32 -7.20
CA HIS A 467 6.39 15.49 -6.09
C HIS A 467 5.74 14.09 -6.09
N ILE A 468 4.42 14.00 -6.29
CA ILE A 468 3.71 12.72 -6.32
C ILE A 468 4.20 11.84 -7.48
N PHE A 469 4.24 12.39 -8.70
CA PHE A 469 4.60 11.63 -9.89
C PHE A 469 6.09 11.31 -9.97
N SER A 470 6.97 12.08 -9.32
CA SER A 470 8.41 11.77 -9.23
C SER A 470 8.70 10.42 -8.55
N SER A 471 7.79 9.93 -7.70
CA SER A 471 7.90 8.64 -7.00
C SER A 471 7.46 7.41 -7.83
N PHE A 472 7.02 7.64 -9.07
CA PHE A 472 6.59 6.60 -10.00
C PHE A 472 7.76 6.15 -10.87
N CYS A 473 7.71 4.92 -11.37
CA CYS A 473 8.73 4.41 -12.28
C CYS A 473 8.71 5.13 -13.64
N LEU A 474 9.86 5.18 -14.31
CA LEU A 474 9.97 5.57 -15.72
C LEU A 474 9.10 4.64 -16.61
N GLY A 475 8.41 5.22 -17.60
CA GLY A 475 7.50 4.46 -18.49
C GLY A 475 6.08 4.26 -17.96
N LYS A 476 5.81 4.74 -16.74
CA LYS A 476 4.47 4.95 -16.20
C LYS A 476 4.20 6.42 -16.00
#